data_AF-A1SMV7-F1
#
_entry.id   AF-A1SMV7-F1
#
_cell.length_a   1.000
_cell.length_b   1.000
_cell.length_c   1.000
_cell.angle_alpha   90.00
_cell.angle_beta   90.00
_cell.angle_gamma   90.00
#
_symmetry.space_group_name_H-M   'P 1'
#
loop_
_entity.id
_entity.type
_entity.pdbx_description
1 polymer ?
#
loop_
_entity_poly.entity_id
_entity_poly.type
_entity_poly.pdbx_seq_one_letter_code
_entity_poly.pdbx_strand_id
1 'polypeptide(L)'
;MSSSRRTRARPSVSTLCGVRGVGRSDAAIAAGFVLAAAAEAVALHRSTPGLLAFGTCGALVLAVLGVRRTRPVVTLCVLAVFGVIGTAVQAEVWPDVEDSGGVWIFALMLACYSLGAHGPRRVLVLGGLLPLLIVAAVDLPTMQGWALVNGVVFVTAFVGMLPTAVGRVVRVRRDRLVSLEGQRERIVQEQRAASESAALAERLRATERLRPALLDGLRGLARSADDGTDPARIEAAARDLLTRTRVEVVALAAPIGTVEPADPAQVDHVRALRAAAQRWSVLGAGAIAAGVVLESAGTLDLAAPGWAVLASGAAIGAPLALVWWRPLPAVATAWCAAAVFSHLVAPLGGTLSGAALTLSTAFVVAALSSRPTALAGLATCWLGQRLVGTDDPIGDAAIVLACWVGGMVLSEVSELVEQERANNRLLADQEGVAAQRAVVEERLRLAREIHDHIGHSLTVAALQAGAARRLGTADPERARAALRTVAAAAREGLVVLDPNTSADLEGLLELTRTAGLAVDAELADLAGVGPGARGVVHRLVQEALTNVLRHAPGARVGVVVRLERDGVVVAVSNTAPSGPGSGPGTGRGLDGIRERVASLAGEVRWGPRPDGGFEVRAMLPAVTREGVTP
;
A
#
# COMPACT_ATOMS: atom_id res chain seq x y z
N MET A 1 30.46 7.40 -22.12
CA MET A 1 30.40 8.67 -21.37
C MET A 1 29.40 9.60 -22.04
N SER A 2 28.16 9.69 -21.55
CA SER A 2 27.28 10.85 -21.75
C SER A 2 26.15 10.81 -20.72
N SER A 3 26.00 11.91 -20.01
CA SER A 3 25.17 12.13 -18.83
C SER A 3 23.67 12.02 -19.10
N SER A 4 22.96 11.15 -18.37
CA SER A 4 21.51 11.23 -18.23
C SER A 4 21.14 12.20 -17.10
N ARG A 5 20.61 13.37 -17.48
CA ARG A 5 20.03 14.35 -16.54
C ARG A 5 18.79 13.72 -15.90
N ARG A 6 18.92 13.26 -14.65
CA ARG A 6 17.80 13.04 -13.74
C ARG A 6 17.15 14.40 -13.46
N THR A 7 15.98 14.63 -14.04
CA THR A 7 15.04 15.68 -13.64
C THR A 7 14.57 15.39 -12.22
N ARG A 8 15.28 15.93 -11.23
CA ARG A 8 14.77 16.08 -9.86
C ARG A 8 13.53 16.98 -9.96
N ALA A 9 12.35 16.40 -9.75
CA ALA A 9 11.14 17.16 -9.45
C ALA A 9 11.46 18.14 -8.31
N ARG A 10 11.33 19.43 -8.59
CA ARG A 10 11.47 20.48 -7.57
C ARG A 10 10.36 20.25 -6.53
N PRO A 11 10.68 20.12 -5.24
CA PRO A 11 9.65 20.12 -4.21
C PRO A 11 8.93 21.47 -4.28
N SER A 12 7.60 21.42 -4.25
CA SER A 12 6.76 22.62 -4.23
C SER A 12 7.16 23.52 -3.06
N VAL A 13 7.14 24.83 -3.33
CA VAL A 13 7.53 25.92 -2.42
C VAL A 13 6.70 25.94 -1.11
N SER A 14 5.65 25.13 -1.00
CA SER A 14 4.89 24.93 0.25
C SER A 14 5.63 24.09 1.32
N THR A 15 6.80 23.52 1.01
CA THR A 15 7.54 22.65 1.94
C THR A 15 8.59 23.38 2.80
N LEU A 16 8.88 24.66 2.52
CA LEU A 16 9.97 25.40 3.18
C LEU A 16 9.55 26.35 4.32
N CYS A 17 8.25 26.53 4.56
CA CYS A 17 7.76 27.31 5.71
C CYS A 17 7.11 26.39 6.75
N GLY A 18 7.92 25.94 7.70
CA GLY A 18 7.56 25.00 8.77
C GLY A 18 6.66 25.60 9.86
N VAL A 19 5.51 26.17 9.51
CA VAL A 19 4.46 26.53 10.47
C VAL A 19 3.18 25.79 10.08
N ARG A 20 3.19 24.46 10.25
CA ARG A 20 1.95 23.68 10.31
C ARG A 20 1.21 24.10 11.57
N GLY A 21 0.10 24.80 11.41
CA GLY A 21 -0.78 25.27 12.50
C GLY A 21 -1.03 24.19 13.56
N VAL A 22 -1.08 24.63 14.82
CA VAL A 22 -1.37 23.78 15.99
C VAL A 22 -2.63 22.97 15.67
N GLY A 23 -2.54 21.63 15.75
CA GLY A 23 -3.74 20.80 15.52
C GLY A 23 -4.77 21.15 16.58
N ARG A 24 -6.06 21.23 16.22
CA ARG A 24 -7.14 21.57 17.17
C ARG A 24 -7.10 20.73 18.45
N SER A 25 -6.70 19.47 18.35
CA SER A 25 -6.47 18.55 19.47
C SER A 25 -5.34 18.98 20.40
N ASP A 26 -4.23 19.48 19.85
CA ASP A 26 -3.06 19.91 20.62
C ASP A 26 -3.43 21.17 21.44
N ALA A 27 -4.18 22.10 20.83
CA ALA A 27 -4.66 23.31 21.51
C ALA A 27 -5.64 22.99 22.65
N ALA A 28 -6.55 22.04 22.45
CA ALA A 28 -7.49 21.61 23.48
C ALA A 28 -6.79 20.97 24.70
N ILE A 29 -5.80 20.11 24.46
CA ILE A 29 -5.01 19.49 25.54
C ILE A 29 -4.24 20.57 26.32
N ALA A 30 -3.64 21.54 25.62
CA ALA A 30 -2.91 22.64 26.27
C ALA A 30 -3.83 23.48 27.18
N ALA A 31 -5.02 23.83 26.67
CA ALA A 31 -6.01 24.59 27.42
C ALA A 31 -6.48 23.84 28.67
N GLY A 32 -6.65 22.52 28.58
CA GLY A 32 -7.01 21.67 29.73
C GLY A 32 -5.99 21.74 30.86
N PHE A 33 -4.69 21.64 30.55
CA PHE A 33 -3.62 21.74 31.57
C PHE A 33 -3.51 23.14 32.18
N VAL A 34 -3.67 24.20 31.38
CA VAL A 34 -3.67 25.59 31.87
C VAL A 34 -4.84 25.82 32.83
N LEU A 35 -6.03 25.31 32.51
CA LEU A 35 -7.21 25.41 33.36
C LEU A 35 -7.05 24.62 34.65
N ALA A 36 -6.50 23.40 34.58
CA ALA A 36 -6.25 22.57 35.76
C ALA A 36 -5.26 23.25 36.72
N ALA A 37 -4.14 23.75 36.21
CA ALA A 37 -3.12 24.45 37.00
C ALA A 37 -3.67 25.75 37.62
N ALA A 38 -4.47 26.52 36.89
CA ALA A 38 -5.11 27.73 37.42
C ALA A 38 -6.15 27.40 38.52
N ALA A 39 -6.93 26.34 38.35
CA ALA A 39 -7.93 25.90 39.34
C ALA A 39 -7.27 25.42 40.64
N GLU A 40 -6.17 24.67 40.53
CA GLU A 40 -5.40 24.21 41.69
C GLU A 40 -4.76 25.38 42.45
N ALA A 41 -4.13 26.33 41.74
CA ALA A 41 -3.55 27.53 42.36
C ALA A 41 -4.59 28.34 43.14
N VAL A 42 -5.83 28.44 42.62
CA VAL A 42 -6.94 29.10 43.30
C VAL A 42 -7.43 28.29 44.51
N ALA A 43 -7.41 26.96 44.44
CA ALA A 43 -7.86 26.09 45.51
C ALA A 43 -6.88 26.07 46.70
N LEU A 44 -5.58 25.94 46.43
CA LEU A 44 -4.54 25.80 47.46
C LEU A 44 -4.13 27.15 48.08
N HIS A 45 -4.15 28.25 47.32
CA HIS A 45 -3.54 29.52 47.76
C HIS A 45 -4.53 30.68 47.87
N ARG A 46 -5.83 30.39 48.02
CA ARG A 46 -6.89 31.41 48.10
C ARG A 46 -6.67 32.45 49.20
N SER A 47 -6.03 32.06 50.31
CA SER A 47 -5.74 32.88 51.48
C SER A 47 -4.44 33.69 51.37
N THR A 48 -3.59 33.41 50.38
CA THR A 48 -2.27 34.03 50.19
C THR A 48 -2.17 34.67 48.80
N PRO A 49 -2.51 35.98 48.65
CA PRO A 49 -2.62 36.63 47.34
C PRO A 49 -1.29 36.64 46.55
N GLY A 50 -0.14 36.63 47.22
CA GLY A 50 1.18 36.52 46.58
C GLY A 50 1.41 35.18 45.88
N LEU A 51 1.13 34.06 46.56
CA LEU A 51 1.19 32.71 45.97
C LEU A 51 0.14 32.50 44.89
N LEU A 52 -1.05 33.08 45.04
CA LEU A 52 -2.09 33.02 44.03
C LEU A 52 -1.71 33.77 42.74
N ALA A 53 -1.07 34.94 42.87
CA ALA A 53 -0.50 35.67 41.74
C ALA A 53 0.65 34.90 41.08
N PHE A 54 1.52 34.28 41.87
CA PHE A 54 2.61 33.45 41.38
C PHE A 54 2.12 32.22 40.59
N GLY A 55 1.16 31.47 41.13
CA GLY A 55 0.57 30.29 40.48
C GLY A 55 -0.23 30.63 39.21
N THR A 56 -0.95 31.75 39.20
CA THR A 56 -1.68 32.24 38.01
C THR A 56 -0.73 32.75 36.92
N CYS A 57 0.38 33.40 37.27
CA CYS A 57 1.46 33.73 36.32
C CYS A 57 2.14 32.47 35.76
N GLY A 58 2.39 31.45 36.59
CA GLY A 58 2.88 30.14 36.14
C GLY A 58 1.94 29.48 35.12
N ALA A 59 0.62 29.55 35.35
CA ALA A 59 -0.39 29.07 34.42
C ALA A 59 -0.41 29.85 33.08
N LEU A 60 -0.05 31.13 33.07
CA LEU A 60 0.12 31.92 31.83
C LEU A 60 1.42 31.58 31.09
N VAL A 61 2.50 31.24 31.81
CA VAL A 61 3.75 30.74 31.19
C VAL A 61 3.51 29.40 30.48
N LEU A 62 2.59 28.57 30.98
CA LEU A 62 2.10 27.37 30.26
C LEU A 62 1.43 27.71 28.92
N ALA A 63 0.88 28.90 28.71
CA ALA A 63 0.31 29.29 27.42
C ALA A 63 1.38 29.47 26.32
N VAL A 64 2.65 29.73 26.71
CA VAL A 64 3.80 29.82 25.79
C VAL A 64 4.12 28.46 25.14
N LEU A 65 3.50 27.37 25.60
CA LEU A 65 3.61 26.02 25.05
C LEU A 65 3.09 25.87 23.61
N GLY A 66 2.58 26.92 22.98
CA GLY A 66 2.34 26.95 21.53
C GLY A 66 3.58 26.66 20.66
N VAL A 67 4.80 26.89 21.19
CA VAL A 67 6.08 26.66 20.49
C VAL A 67 6.58 25.19 20.58
N ARG A 68 5.93 24.37 21.42
CA ARG A 68 6.39 23.00 21.81
C ARG A 68 6.56 22.01 20.65
N ARG A 69 5.90 22.27 19.52
CA ARG A 69 6.00 21.47 18.29
C ARG A 69 7.39 21.50 17.65
N THR A 70 8.12 22.60 17.83
CA THR A 70 9.38 22.85 17.13
C THR A 70 10.61 22.57 17.98
N ARG A 71 10.54 22.76 19.30
CA ARG A 71 11.66 22.59 20.23
C ARG A 71 11.23 21.98 21.58
N PRO A 72 10.82 20.70 21.62
CA PRO A 72 10.29 20.08 22.84
C PRO A 72 11.31 19.98 23.99
N VAL A 73 12.61 19.90 23.69
CA VAL A 73 13.67 19.88 24.71
C VAL A 73 13.84 21.25 25.37
N VAL A 74 13.79 22.33 24.58
CA VAL A 74 13.88 23.70 25.12
C VAL A 74 12.69 23.98 26.03
N THR A 75 11.50 23.53 25.64
CA THR A 75 10.30 23.60 26.48
C THR A 75 10.49 22.92 27.84
N LEU A 76 11.04 21.70 27.83
CA LEU A 76 11.33 20.93 29.05
C LEU A 76 12.35 21.67 29.94
N CYS A 77 13.43 22.21 29.37
CA CYS A 77 14.44 22.97 30.11
C CYS A 77 13.91 24.28 30.71
N VAL A 78 13.10 25.04 29.95
CA VAL A 78 12.53 26.32 30.45
C VAL A 78 11.61 26.07 31.65
N LEU A 79 10.78 25.02 31.59
CA LEU A 79 9.89 24.67 32.70
C LEU A 79 10.65 24.10 33.90
N ALA A 80 11.72 23.34 33.66
CA ALA A 80 12.62 22.89 34.72
C ALA A 80 13.25 24.08 35.48
N VAL A 81 13.79 25.06 34.75
CA VAL A 81 14.38 26.27 35.34
C VAL A 81 13.33 27.08 36.09
N PHE A 82 12.13 27.24 35.53
CA PHE A 82 11.04 27.93 36.21
C PHE A 82 10.62 27.22 37.51
N GLY A 83 10.53 25.89 37.51
CA GLY A 83 10.22 25.10 38.71
C GLY A 83 11.25 25.29 39.82
N VAL A 84 12.55 25.18 39.49
CA VAL A 84 13.65 25.37 40.46
C VAL A 84 13.69 26.80 41.00
N ILE A 85 13.50 27.80 40.16
CA ILE A 85 13.47 29.21 40.61
C ILE A 85 12.23 29.46 41.47
N GLY A 86 11.08 28.91 41.08
CA GLY A 86 9.83 29.08 41.81
C GLY A 86 9.89 28.51 43.22
N THR A 87 10.46 27.31 43.37
CA THR A 87 10.63 26.66 44.68
C THR A 87 11.64 27.40 45.55
N ALA A 88 12.75 27.86 44.96
CA ALA A 88 13.73 28.69 45.68
C ALA A 88 13.12 30.02 46.18
N VAL A 89 12.37 30.73 45.32
CA VAL A 89 11.69 31.97 45.69
C VAL A 89 10.62 31.74 46.76
N GLN A 90 9.87 30.64 46.67
CA GLN A 90 8.88 30.32 47.69
C GLN A 90 9.53 30.05 49.05
N ALA A 91 10.60 29.24 49.09
CA ALA A 91 11.30 28.92 50.33
C ALA A 91 11.86 30.18 51.02
N GLU A 92 12.23 31.20 50.26
CA GLU A 92 12.78 32.45 50.77
C GLU A 92 11.70 33.49 51.16
N VAL A 93 10.62 33.60 50.38
CA VAL A 93 9.57 34.62 50.56
C VAL A 93 8.41 34.15 51.45
N TRP A 94 8.10 32.85 51.44
CA TRP A 94 7.00 32.22 52.18
C TRP A 94 7.44 30.92 52.88
N PRO A 95 8.34 31.00 53.88
CA PRO A 95 8.90 29.82 54.55
C PRO A 95 7.89 29.01 55.35
N ASP A 96 6.78 29.62 55.79
CA ASP A 96 5.74 28.96 56.60
C ASP A 96 4.72 28.17 55.76
N VAL A 97 4.85 28.18 54.43
CA VAL A 97 3.93 27.48 53.51
C VAL A 97 4.59 26.17 53.09
N GLU A 98 4.20 25.07 53.74
CA GLU A 98 4.74 23.73 53.50
C GLU A 98 4.43 23.18 52.10
N ASP A 99 3.41 23.69 51.42
CA ASP A 99 2.91 23.15 50.15
C ASP A 99 3.13 24.12 48.98
N SER A 100 3.95 23.73 48.01
CA SER A 100 4.46 24.61 46.93
C SER A 100 3.57 24.71 45.69
N GLY A 101 2.40 24.07 45.71
CA GLY A 101 1.40 24.16 44.65
C GLY A 101 1.80 23.42 43.37
N GLY A 102 0.97 22.48 42.90
CA GLY A 102 1.26 21.56 41.80
C GLY A 102 1.41 22.14 40.38
N VAL A 103 1.34 23.47 40.21
CA VAL A 103 1.38 24.17 38.91
C VAL A 103 2.61 23.82 38.07
N TRP A 104 3.77 23.66 38.72
CA TRP A 104 5.03 23.28 38.05
C TRP A 104 5.12 21.78 37.71
N ILE A 105 4.37 20.92 38.40
CA ILE A 105 4.25 19.49 38.07
C ILE A 105 3.45 19.33 36.78
N PHE A 106 2.34 20.07 36.62
CA PHE A 106 1.54 20.07 35.38
C PHE A 106 2.33 20.59 34.17
N ALA A 107 3.17 21.61 34.38
CA ALA A 107 4.17 22.05 33.40
C ALA A 107 5.09 20.91 32.96
N LEU A 108 5.67 20.21 33.92
CA LEU A 108 6.62 19.14 33.69
C LEU A 108 5.97 17.97 32.94
N MET A 109 4.76 17.58 33.32
CA MET A 109 3.97 16.57 32.61
C MET A 109 3.73 16.98 31.14
N LEU A 110 3.32 18.22 30.90
CA LEU A 110 3.01 18.68 29.54
C LEU A 110 4.29 18.77 28.66
N ALA A 111 5.43 19.09 29.28
CA ALA A 111 6.72 19.06 28.61
C ALA A 111 7.18 17.64 28.27
N CYS A 112 7.06 16.70 29.19
CA CYS A 112 7.30 15.27 28.97
C CYS A 112 6.39 14.72 27.86
N TYR A 113 5.11 15.07 27.88
CA TYR A 113 4.19 14.78 26.78
C TYR A 113 4.68 15.31 25.44
N SER A 114 5.07 16.59 25.39
CA SER A 114 5.59 17.20 24.17
C SER A 114 6.87 16.53 23.68
N LEU A 115 7.74 16.11 24.59
CA LEU A 115 8.94 15.33 24.27
C LEU A 115 8.59 13.96 23.67
N GLY A 116 7.58 13.27 24.19
CA GLY A 116 7.05 12.06 23.59
C GLY A 116 6.44 12.27 22.20
N ALA A 117 5.63 13.33 22.06
CA ALA A 117 4.86 13.64 20.86
C ALA A 117 5.70 14.21 19.72
N HIS A 118 6.80 14.90 20.01
CA HIS A 118 7.58 15.64 19.01
C HIS A 118 9.08 15.39 19.10
N GLY A 119 9.59 14.90 20.23
CA GLY A 119 11.02 14.68 20.45
C GLY A 119 11.59 13.48 19.68
N PRO A 120 12.88 13.52 19.32
CA PRO A 120 13.57 12.39 18.69
C PRO A 120 13.81 11.24 19.71
N ARG A 121 13.85 10.00 19.22
CA ARG A 121 14.00 8.78 20.06
C ARG A 121 15.17 8.85 21.04
N ARG A 122 16.29 9.44 20.62
CA ARG A 122 17.53 9.57 21.42
C ARG A 122 17.35 10.40 22.69
N VAL A 123 16.31 11.23 22.74
CA VAL A 123 16.09 12.20 23.81
C VAL A 123 14.91 11.80 24.70
N LEU A 124 14.20 10.70 24.39
CA LEU A 124 13.07 10.21 25.19
C LEU A 124 13.47 9.83 26.62
N VAL A 125 14.72 9.42 26.83
CA VAL A 125 15.25 9.10 28.17
C VAL A 125 15.23 10.34 29.08
N LEU A 126 15.36 11.55 28.52
CA LEU A 126 15.21 12.80 29.29
C LEU A 126 13.78 12.98 29.84
N GLY A 127 12.78 12.34 29.22
CA GLY A 127 11.41 12.36 29.70
C GLY A 127 11.26 11.69 31.07
N GLY A 128 12.07 10.67 31.40
CA GLY A 128 12.08 10.06 32.73
C GLY A 128 13.12 10.68 33.66
N LEU A 129 14.34 10.95 33.15
CA LEU A 129 15.46 11.41 33.97
C LEU A 129 15.36 12.87 34.42
N LEU A 130 14.87 13.77 33.57
CA LEU A 130 14.88 15.20 33.90
C LEU A 130 13.88 15.54 35.02
N PRO A 131 12.63 15.05 35.01
CA PRO A 131 11.72 15.26 36.13
C PRO A 131 12.26 14.73 37.45
N LEU A 132 12.88 13.54 37.41
CA LEU A 132 13.53 12.95 38.56
C LEU A 132 14.66 13.84 39.11
N LEU A 133 15.53 14.38 38.24
CA LEU A 133 16.60 15.28 38.64
C LEU A 133 16.08 16.60 39.24
N ILE A 134 14.97 17.12 38.73
CA ILE A 134 14.36 18.37 39.22
C ILE A 134 13.79 18.16 40.61
N VAL A 135 13.01 17.09 40.82
CA VAL A 135 12.44 16.79 42.15
C VAL A 135 13.55 16.38 43.12
N ALA A 136 14.56 15.64 42.68
CA ALA A 136 15.74 15.37 43.50
C ALA A 136 16.57 16.62 43.83
N ALA A 137 16.42 17.73 43.10
CA ALA A 137 17.06 19.00 43.47
C ALA A 137 16.18 19.83 44.42
N VAL A 138 14.86 19.68 44.35
CA VAL A 138 13.89 20.46 45.12
C VAL A 138 13.53 19.80 46.45
N ASP A 139 13.19 18.51 46.45
CA ASP A 139 12.55 17.81 47.58
C ASP A 139 13.49 16.82 48.31
N LEU A 140 14.65 16.50 47.73
CA LEU A 140 15.63 15.60 48.37
C LEU A 140 16.10 16.05 49.76
N PRO A 141 16.18 17.36 50.09
CA PRO A 141 16.52 17.80 51.44
C PRO A 141 15.41 17.54 52.48
N THR A 142 14.15 17.42 52.07
CA THR A 142 12.98 17.34 52.95
C THR A 142 12.42 15.91 53.07
N MET A 143 12.66 15.03 52.09
CA MET A 143 12.15 13.65 52.11
C MET A 143 13.09 12.66 52.81
N GLN A 144 12.59 11.94 53.81
CA GLN A 144 13.33 10.87 54.52
C GLN A 144 12.57 9.53 54.50
N GLY A 145 13.31 8.42 54.55
CA GLY A 145 12.74 7.06 54.65
C GLY A 145 11.89 6.67 53.43
N TRP A 146 10.69 6.12 53.67
CA TRP A 146 9.79 5.62 52.62
C TRP A 146 9.17 6.71 51.75
N ALA A 147 9.06 7.95 52.25
CA ALA A 147 8.56 9.09 51.50
C ALA A 147 9.47 9.43 50.29
N LEU A 148 10.78 9.28 50.45
CA LEU A 148 11.76 9.48 49.39
C LEU A 148 11.57 8.48 48.24
N VAL A 149 11.37 7.20 48.57
CA VAL A 149 11.18 6.14 47.58
C VAL A 149 9.88 6.35 46.81
N ASN A 150 8.78 6.66 47.51
CA ASN A 150 7.49 6.93 46.88
C ASN A 150 7.53 8.19 46.01
N GLY A 151 8.16 9.28 46.47
CA GLY A 151 8.32 10.51 45.70
C GLY A 151 9.13 10.31 44.41
N VAL A 152 10.25 9.59 44.50
CA VAL A 152 11.10 9.25 43.33
C VAL A 152 10.34 8.41 42.30
N VAL A 153 9.60 7.39 42.75
CA VAL A 153 8.80 6.53 41.88
C VAL A 153 7.66 7.33 41.24
N PHE A 154 6.93 8.12 42.03
CA PHE A 154 5.85 8.99 41.57
C PHE A 154 6.32 9.92 40.46
N VAL A 155 7.41 10.65 40.68
CA VAL A 155 7.90 11.65 39.72
C VAL A 155 8.42 10.99 38.45
N THR A 156 9.19 9.92 38.59
CA THR A 156 9.76 9.21 37.42
C THR A 156 8.66 8.59 36.57
N ALA A 157 7.68 7.93 37.20
CA ALA A 157 6.63 7.21 36.49
C ALA A 157 5.51 8.15 36.00
N PHE A 158 4.97 9.00 36.87
CA PHE A 158 3.77 9.82 36.61
C PHE A 158 4.09 11.14 35.92
N VAL A 159 5.16 11.82 36.35
CA VAL A 159 5.51 13.13 35.78
C VAL A 159 6.39 12.98 34.53
N GLY A 160 7.22 11.94 34.50
CA GLY A 160 8.17 11.70 33.43
C GLY A 160 7.75 10.68 32.36
N MET A 161 7.74 9.40 32.74
CA MET A 161 7.55 8.31 31.79
C MET A 161 6.15 8.31 31.18
N LEU A 162 5.10 8.49 31.98
CA LEU A 162 3.72 8.41 31.50
C LEU A 162 3.41 9.46 30.43
N PRO A 163 3.62 10.77 30.66
CA PRO A 163 3.25 11.77 29.67
C PRO A 163 4.08 11.58 28.40
N THR A 164 5.36 11.23 28.54
CA THR A 164 6.25 10.89 27.41
C THR A 164 5.73 9.69 26.62
N ALA A 165 5.24 8.64 27.28
CA ALA A 165 4.65 7.47 26.63
C ALA A 165 3.35 7.83 25.89
N VAL A 166 2.46 8.60 26.53
CA VAL A 166 1.21 9.09 25.91
C VAL A 166 1.50 9.95 24.68
N GLY A 167 2.44 10.88 24.79
CA GLY A 167 2.90 11.69 23.66
C GLY A 167 3.42 10.81 22.52
N ARG A 168 4.20 9.77 22.85
CA ARG A 168 4.73 8.84 21.87
C ARG A 168 3.62 8.08 21.13
N VAL A 169 2.56 7.65 21.81
CA VAL A 169 1.39 7.01 21.17
C VAL A 169 0.67 7.96 20.25
N VAL A 170 0.42 9.20 20.69
CA VAL A 170 -0.21 10.23 19.84
C VAL A 170 0.61 10.45 18.56
N ARG A 171 1.94 10.52 18.68
CA ARG A 171 2.81 10.60 17.50
C ARG A 171 2.70 9.37 16.61
N VAL A 172 2.74 8.16 17.17
CA VAL A 172 2.59 6.92 16.40
C VAL A 172 1.26 6.91 15.63
N ARG A 173 0.16 7.29 16.27
CA ARG A 173 -1.15 7.42 15.62
C ARG A 173 -1.13 8.42 14.47
N ARG A 174 -0.56 9.61 14.71
CA ARG A 174 -0.48 10.66 13.70
C ARG A 174 0.38 10.25 12.50
N ASP A 175 1.57 9.71 12.77
CA ASP A 175 2.49 9.23 11.74
C ASP A 175 1.83 8.06 10.96
N ARG A 176 1.02 7.23 11.62
CA ARG A 176 0.27 6.13 10.99
C ARG A 176 -0.83 6.62 10.06
N LEU A 177 -1.64 7.60 10.47
CA LEU A 177 -2.68 8.17 9.60
C LEU A 177 -2.08 8.70 8.28
N VAL A 178 -0.95 9.38 8.37
CA VAL A 178 -0.22 9.87 7.19
C VAL A 178 0.38 8.71 6.38
N SER A 179 0.92 7.68 7.05
CA SER A 179 1.49 6.53 6.33
C SER A 179 0.45 5.67 5.63
N LEU A 180 -0.77 5.56 6.19
CA LEU A 180 -1.86 4.76 5.62
C LEU A 180 -2.32 5.31 4.26
N GLU A 181 -2.41 6.63 4.11
CA GLU A 181 -2.75 7.26 2.83
C GLU A 181 -1.68 6.96 1.77
N GLY A 182 -0.40 7.14 2.11
CA GLY A 182 0.70 6.85 1.19
C GLY A 182 0.88 5.36 0.88
N GLN A 183 0.60 4.46 1.83
CA GLN A 183 0.63 3.02 1.60
C GLN A 183 -0.49 2.58 0.66
N ARG A 184 -1.70 3.14 0.81
CA ARG A 184 -2.84 2.83 -0.06
C ARG A 184 -2.52 3.11 -1.53
N GLU A 185 -1.91 4.26 -1.82
CA GLU A 185 -1.53 4.60 -3.19
C GLU A 185 -0.49 3.62 -3.76
N ARG A 186 0.52 3.24 -2.96
CA ARG A 186 1.55 2.28 -3.40
C ARG A 186 0.99 0.89 -3.65
N ILE A 187 0.17 0.38 -2.73
CA ILE A 187 -0.46 -0.94 -2.87
C ILE A 187 -1.30 -1.00 -4.14
N VAL A 188 -2.10 0.04 -4.43
CA VAL A 188 -2.91 0.09 -5.64
C VAL A 188 -2.03 0.11 -6.91
N GLN A 189 -0.89 0.79 -6.88
CA GLN A 189 0.06 0.79 -7.99
C GLN A 189 0.74 -0.57 -8.19
N GLU A 190 1.21 -1.21 -7.12
CA GLU A 190 1.84 -2.53 -7.14
C GLU A 190 0.84 -3.61 -7.62
N GLN A 191 -0.40 -3.57 -7.13
CA GLN A 191 -1.48 -4.46 -7.59
C GLN A 191 -1.77 -4.31 -9.09
N ARG A 192 -1.81 -3.07 -9.60
CA ARG A 192 -2.00 -2.83 -11.05
C ARG A 192 -0.85 -3.41 -11.86
N ALA A 193 0.40 -3.11 -11.48
CA ALA A 193 1.57 -3.63 -12.17
C ALA A 193 1.62 -5.17 -12.16
N ALA A 194 1.30 -5.80 -11.03
CA ALA A 194 1.22 -7.26 -10.93
C ALA A 194 0.15 -7.84 -11.86
N SER A 195 -1.06 -7.25 -11.87
CA SER A 195 -2.15 -7.68 -12.75
C SER A 195 -1.82 -7.54 -14.24
N GLU A 196 -1.17 -6.43 -14.63
CA GLU A 196 -0.72 -6.19 -16.01
C GLU A 196 0.38 -7.18 -16.41
N SER A 197 1.33 -7.46 -15.51
CA SER A 197 2.39 -8.44 -15.77
C SER A 197 1.85 -9.86 -15.96
N ALA A 198 0.83 -10.24 -15.18
CA ALA A 198 0.19 -11.54 -15.28
C ALA A 198 -0.60 -11.67 -16.60
N ALA A 199 -1.34 -10.64 -17.00
CA ALA A 199 -2.02 -10.60 -18.29
C ALA A 199 -1.04 -10.68 -19.47
N LEU A 200 0.06 -9.91 -19.42
CA LEU A 200 1.09 -9.94 -20.46
C LEU A 200 1.76 -11.31 -20.57
N ALA A 201 2.11 -11.92 -19.44
CA ALA A 201 2.72 -13.25 -19.41
C ALA A 201 1.79 -14.31 -20.03
N GLU A 202 0.49 -14.24 -19.74
CA GLU A 202 -0.48 -15.15 -20.34
C GLU A 202 -0.64 -14.91 -21.85
N ARG A 203 -0.67 -13.65 -22.29
CA ARG A 203 -0.71 -13.31 -23.72
C ARG A 203 0.47 -13.91 -24.48
N LEU A 204 1.68 -13.80 -23.93
CA LEU A 204 2.88 -14.37 -24.54
C LEU A 204 2.78 -15.90 -24.64
N ARG A 205 2.39 -16.58 -23.55
CA ARG A 205 2.21 -18.05 -23.54
C ARG A 205 1.16 -18.53 -24.54
N ALA A 206 0.01 -17.87 -24.58
CA ALA A 206 -1.07 -18.22 -25.51
C ALA A 206 -0.63 -18.03 -26.97
N THR A 207 0.04 -16.91 -27.25
CA THR A 207 0.56 -16.63 -28.59
C THR A 207 1.61 -17.66 -29.00
N GLU A 208 2.55 -18.01 -28.12
CA GLU A 208 3.59 -19.01 -28.38
C GLU A 208 3.00 -20.41 -28.67
N ARG A 209 1.93 -20.79 -27.97
CA ARG A 209 1.25 -22.08 -28.18
C ARG A 209 0.47 -22.13 -29.51
N LEU A 210 -0.27 -21.08 -29.87
CA LEU A 210 -1.24 -21.12 -30.97
C LEU A 210 -0.63 -20.71 -32.32
N ARG A 211 0.30 -19.75 -32.29
CA ARG A 211 0.84 -19.11 -33.51
C ARG A 211 1.45 -20.11 -34.49
N PRO A 212 2.29 -21.10 -34.10
CA PRO A 212 2.96 -21.98 -35.06
C PRO A 212 1.95 -22.79 -35.89
N ALA A 213 0.98 -23.44 -35.24
CA ALA A 213 0.00 -24.28 -35.90
C ALA A 213 -0.91 -23.48 -36.86
N LEU A 214 -1.30 -22.27 -36.46
CA LEU A 214 -2.14 -21.39 -37.29
C LEU A 214 -1.37 -20.82 -38.49
N LEU A 215 -0.11 -20.41 -38.29
CA LEU A 215 0.74 -19.94 -39.39
C LEU A 215 0.99 -21.02 -40.43
N ASP A 216 1.33 -22.24 -40.00
CA ASP A 216 1.59 -23.35 -40.92
C ASP A 216 0.34 -23.75 -41.70
N GLY A 217 -0.81 -23.81 -41.01
CA GLY A 217 -2.10 -24.12 -41.63
C GLY A 217 -2.52 -23.08 -42.67
N LEU A 218 -2.44 -21.78 -42.35
CA LEU A 218 -2.80 -20.71 -43.27
C LEU A 218 -1.83 -20.59 -44.45
N ARG A 219 -0.51 -20.78 -44.23
CA ARG A 219 0.48 -20.86 -45.33
C ARG A 219 0.21 -22.05 -46.25
N GLY A 220 -0.23 -23.17 -45.71
CA GLY A 220 -0.62 -24.34 -46.49
C GLY A 220 -1.85 -24.07 -47.35
N LEU A 221 -2.87 -23.40 -46.79
CA LEU A 221 -4.09 -23.02 -47.50
C LEU A 221 -3.81 -22.03 -48.64
N ALA A 222 -3.02 -20.98 -48.38
CA ALA A 222 -2.67 -20.00 -49.40
C ALA A 222 -1.96 -20.66 -50.58
N ARG A 223 -0.90 -21.43 -50.31
CA ARG A 223 -0.15 -22.16 -51.36
C ARG A 223 -1.04 -23.12 -52.16
N SER A 224 -1.86 -23.92 -51.46
CA SER A 224 -2.72 -24.90 -52.15
C SER A 224 -3.74 -24.23 -53.07
N ALA A 225 -4.25 -23.05 -52.69
CA ALA A 225 -5.18 -22.27 -53.50
C ALA A 225 -4.51 -21.60 -54.70
N ASP A 226 -3.28 -21.10 -54.54
CA ASP A 226 -2.48 -20.50 -55.61
C ASP A 226 -2.04 -21.56 -56.65
N ASP A 227 -1.64 -22.75 -56.20
CA ASP A 227 -1.19 -23.86 -57.05
C ASP A 227 -2.35 -24.54 -57.82
N GLY A 228 -3.61 -24.13 -57.59
CA GLY A 228 -4.78 -24.73 -58.23
C GLY A 228 -5.04 -26.17 -57.81
N THR A 229 -4.65 -26.54 -56.59
CA THR A 229 -4.88 -27.87 -56.03
C THR A 229 -6.38 -28.20 -55.99
N ASP A 230 -6.74 -29.49 -56.01
CA ASP A 230 -8.12 -29.96 -55.91
C ASP A 230 -8.93 -29.20 -54.83
N PRO A 231 -10.01 -28.47 -55.21
CA PRO A 231 -10.84 -27.71 -54.28
C PRO A 231 -11.37 -28.52 -53.10
N ALA A 232 -11.57 -29.84 -53.27
CA ALA A 232 -12.02 -30.71 -52.20
C ALA A 232 -10.96 -30.85 -51.07
N ARG A 233 -9.67 -30.89 -51.42
CA ARG A 233 -8.57 -30.92 -50.44
C ARG A 233 -8.43 -29.60 -49.71
N ILE A 234 -8.59 -28.48 -50.42
CA ILE A 234 -8.52 -27.14 -49.84
C ILE A 234 -9.68 -26.93 -48.84
N GLU A 235 -10.90 -27.34 -49.20
CA GLU A 235 -12.06 -27.29 -48.30
C GLU A 235 -11.85 -28.15 -47.05
N ALA A 236 -11.29 -29.36 -47.21
CA ALA A 236 -10.99 -30.25 -46.08
C ALA A 236 -9.94 -29.63 -45.14
N ALA A 237 -8.85 -29.07 -45.69
CA ALA A 237 -7.82 -28.40 -44.92
C ALA A 237 -8.35 -27.16 -44.17
N ALA A 238 -9.20 -26.36 -44.82
CA ALA A 238 -9.80 -25.17 -44.20
C ALA A 238 -10.75 -25.55 -43.06
N ARG A 239 -11.56 -26.61 -43.22
CA ARG A 239 -12.42 -27.12 -42.15
C ARG A 239 -11.66 -27.74 -40.98
N ASP A 240 -10.58 -28.48 -41.26
CA ASP A 240 -9.73 -29.05 -40.20
C ASP A 240 -9.12 -27.92 -39.37
N LEU A 241 -8.51 -26.93 -40.02
CA LEU A 241 -7.91 -25.78 -39.35
C LEU A 241 -8.95 -24.97 -38.55
N LEU A 242 -10.15 -24.76 -39.09
CA LEU A 242 -11.25 -24.11 -38.38
C LEU A 242 -11.66 -24.90 -37.12
N THR A 243 -11.71 -26.23 -37.23
CA THR A 243 -12.10 -27.11 -36.10
C THR A 243 -11.05 -27.08 -35.00
N ARG A 244 -9.75 -27.19 -35.35
CA ARG A 244 -8.65 -27.09 -34.39
C ARG A 244 -8.63 -25.72 -33.70
N THR A 245 -8.80 -24.64 -34.47
CA THR A 245 -8.86 -23.28 -33.93
C THR A 245 -10.01 -23.12 -32.94
N ARG A 246 -11.20 -23.69 -33.24
CA ARG A 246 -12.35 -23.67 -32.32
C ARG A 246 -12.07 -24.41 -31.02
N VAL A 247 -11.45 -25.59 -31.08
CA VAL A 247 -11.10 -26.37 -29.88
C VAL A 247 -10.15 -25.58 -28.98
N GLU A 248 -9.12 -24.96 -29.56
CA GLU A 248 -8.18 -24.13 -28.81
C GLU A 248 -8.84 -22.88 -28.20
N VAL A 249 -9.68 -22.17 -28.95
CA VAL A 249 -10.43 -21.00 -28.45
C VAL A 249 -11.35 -21.37 -27.29
N VAL A 250 -12.01 -22.53 -27.34
CA VAL A 250 -12.82 -23.05 -26.24
C VAL A 250 -11.96 -23.42 -25.03
N ALA A 251 -10.77 -24.02 -25.26
CA ALA A 251 -9.84 -24.33 -24.19
C ALA A 251 -9.29 -23.07 -23.48
N LEU A 252 -9.06 -21.98 -24.22
CA LEU A 252 -8.70 -20.67 -23.66
C LEU A 252 -9.83 -20.08 -22.80
N ALA A 253 -11.08 -20.26 -23.20
CA ALA A 253 -12.24 -19.76 -22.47
C ALA A 253 -12.69 -20.67 -21.31
N ALA A 254 -12.04 -21.83 -21.12
CA ALA A 254 -12.41 -22.77 -20.07
C ALA A 254 -12.18 -22.15 -18.67
N PRO A 255 -13.12 -22.33 -17.73
CA PRO A 255 -12.98 -21.81 -16.38
C PRO A 255 -11.77 -22.43 -15.68
N ILE A 256 -10.92 -21.59 -15.11
CA ILE A 256 -9.77 -22.04 -14.31
C ILE A 256 -10.32 -22.61 -13.00
N GLY A 257 -9.90 -23.82 -12.63
CA GLY A 257 -10.17 -24.36 -11.31
C GLY A 257 -9.63 -23.39 -10.25
N THR A 258 -10.47 -22.99 -9.30
CA THR A 258 -10.08 -22.08 -8.22
C THR A 258 -8.89 -22.69 -7.47
N VAL A 259 -7.71 -22.12 -7.66
CA VAL A 259 -6.55 -22.45 -6.83
C VAL A 259 -6.84 -21.85 -5.47
N GLU A 260 -7.19 -22.71 -4.52
CA GLU A 260 -7.36 -22.35 -3.12
C GLU A 260 -6.03 -21.74 -2.64
N PRO A 261 -6.02 -20.52 -2.11
CA PRO A 261 -4.78 -19.88 -1.69
C PRO A 261 -4.08 -20.78 -0.67
N ALA A 262 -2.82 -21.12 -0.93
CA ALA A 262 -2.02 -21.89 -0.01
C ALA A 262 -1.91 -21.12 1.31
N ASP A 263 -2.48 -21.68 2.38
CA ASP A 263 -2.41 -21.11 3.72
C ASP A 263 -0.93 -20.98 4.13
N PRO A 264 -0.36 -19.77 4.19
CA PRO A 264 1.03 -19.61 4.52
C PRO A 264 1.23 -20.09 5.96
N ALA A 265 2.05 -21.13 6.14
CA ALA A 265 2.35 -21.74 7.43
C ALA A 265 2.61 -20.67 8.51
N GLN A 266 1.59 -20.41 9.33
CA GLN A 266 1.61 -19.38 10.35
C GLN A 266 2.50 -19.83 11.51
N VAL A 267 3.71 -19.28 11.58
CA VAL A 267 4.44 -19.29 12.85
C VAL A 267 3.82 -18.21 13.72
N ASP A 268 2.83 -18.59 14.52
CA ASP A 268 2.09 -17.72 15.45
C ASP A 268 3.01 -17.24 16.60
N HIS A 269 3.91 -16.30 16.28
CA HIS A 269 4.80 -15.64 17.24
C HIS A 269 4.01 -14.99 18.39
N VAL A 270 2.73 -14.67 18.15
CA VAL A 270 1.81 -14.13 19.15
C VAL A 270 1.39 -15.17 20.18
N ARG A 271 1.12 -16.43 19.78
CA ARG A 271 0.87 -17.49 20.75
C ARG A 271 2.10 -17.77 21.59
N ALA A 272 3.28 -17.75 20.98
CA ALA A 272 4.54 -17.90 21.71
C ALA A 272 4.79 -16.74 22.70
N LEU A 273 4.55 -15.49 22.28
CA LEU A 273 4.66 -14.30 23.14
C LEU A 273 3.60 -14.27 24.25
N ARG A 274 2.34 -14.65 23.96
CA ARG A 274 1.29 -14.81 24.98
C ARG A 274 1.63 -15.88 25.99
N ALA A 275 2.10 -17.05 25.53
CA ALA A 275 2.50 -18.14 26.39
C ALA A 275 3.71 -17.75 27.27
N ALA A 276 4.66 -16.98 26.73
CA ALA A 276 5.77 -16.44 27.50
C ALA A 276 5.28 -15.41 28.54
N ALA A 277 4.45 -14.45 28.14
CA ALA A 277 3.91 -13.42 29.03
C ALA A 277 3.01 -13.99 30.14
N GLN A 278 2.26 -15.07 29.87
CA GLN A 278 1.48 -15.80 30.86
C GLN A 278 2.35 -16.45 31.94
N ARG A 279 3.55 -16.94 31.59
CA ARG A 279 4.50 -17.47 32.60
C ARG A 279 4.98 -16.36 33.52
N TRP A 280 5.27 -15.18 32.98
CA TRP A 280 5.73 -14.03 33.76
C TRP A 280 4.66 -13.46 34.69
N SER A 281 3.37 -13.50 34.32
CA SER A 281 2.30 -13.05 35.22
C SER A 281 2.10 -13.97 36.43
N VAL A 282 2.26 -15.29 36.24
CA VAL A 282 2.19 -16.26 37.35
C VAL A 282 3.36 -16.04 38.32
N LEU A 283 4.57 -15.80 37.77
CA LEU A 283 5.73 -15.45 38.57
C LEU A 283 5.55 -14.12 39.32
N GLY A 284 5.00 -13.10 38.65
CA GLY A 284 4.69 -11.81 39.28
C GLY A 284 3.64 -11.92 40.39
N ALA A 285 2.58 -12.70 40.17
CA ALA A 285 1.57 -12.99 41.19
C ALA A 285 2.17 -13.72 42.41
N GLY A 286 3.05 -14.69 42.19
CA GLY A 286 3.80 -15.37 43.24
C GLY A 286 4.74 -14.44 44.01
N ALA A 287 5.40 -13.50 43.32
CA ALA A 287 6.26 -12.52 43.95
C ALA A 287 5.50 -11.54 44.84
N ILE A 288 4.32 -11.07 44.41
CA ILE A 288 3.44 -10.23 45.23
C ILE A 288 2.96 -11.00 46.46
N ALA A 289 2.52 -12.26 46.29
CA ALA A 289 2.10 -13.11 47.41
C ALA A 289 3.22 -13.35 48.42
N ALA A 290 4.43 -13.64 47.95
CA ALA A 290 5.61 -13.84 48.80
C ALA A 290 6.04 -12.54 49.50
N GLY A 291 5.96 -11.40 48.80
CA GLY A 291 6.23 -10.07 49.37
C GLY A 291 5.30 -9.75 50.53
N VAL A 292 3.99 -9.97 50.37
CA VAL A 292 3.00 -9.77 51.45
C VAL A 292 3.36 -10.61 52.67
N VAL A 293 3.73 -11.89 52.48
CA VAL A 293 4.10 -12.78 53.59
C VAL A 293 5.38 -12.33 54.28
N LEU A 294 6.42 -11.95 53.52
CA LEU A 294 7.72 -11.54 54.06
C LEU A 294 7.66 -10.19 54.78
N GLU A 295 6.96 -9.20 54.21
CA GLU A 295 6.77 -7.91 54.86
C GLU A 295 6.05 -8.08 56.19
N SER A 296 4.98 -8.89 56.21
CA SER A 296 4.21 -9.16 57.42
C SER A 296 5.00 -9.89 58.52
N ALA A 297 5.93 -10.76 58.13
CA ALA A 297 6.83 -11.44 59.05
C ALA A 297 7.97 -10.54 59.58
N GLY A 298 8.31 -9.47 58.83
CA GLY A 298 9.41 -8.55 59.16
C GLY A 298 8.97 -7.28 59.92
N THR A 299 7.72 -6.83 59.77
CA THR A 299 7.23 -5.57 60.36
C THR A 299 6.51 -5.72 61.70
N LEU A 300 6.12 -6.92 62.13
CA LEU A 300 5.25 -7.10 63.31
C LEU A 300 5.65 -8.30 64.16
N ASP A 301 5.61 -8.12 65.48
CA ASP A 301 5.26 -9.18 66.43
C ASP A 301 3.87 -9.68 65.99
N LEU A 302 3.82 -10.82 65.29
CA LEU A 302 2.63 -11.27 64.56
C LEU A 302 1.46 -11.48 65.53
N ALA A 303 0.52 -10.54 65.57
CA ALA A 303 -0.76 -10.70 66.27
C ALA A 303 -1.63 -11.82 65.66
N ALA A 304 -1.30 -12.28 64.45
CA ALA A 304 -2.01 -13.30 63.68
C ALA A 304 -1.20 -14.61 63.53
N PRO A 305 -1.83 -15.79 63.48
CA PRO A 305 -1.15 -17.05 63.24
C PRO A 305 -0.44 -17.08 61.88
N GLY A 306 0.78 -17.64 61.81
CA GLY A 306 1.57 -17.69 60.56
C GLY A 306 0.87 -18.35 59.36
N TRP A 307 -0.03 -19.32 59.59
CA TRP A 307 -0.84 -19.92 58.53
C TRP A 307 -1.86 -18.95 57.91
N ALA A 308 -2.36 -17.98 58.70
CA ALA A 308 -3.31 -16.97 58.23
C ALA A 308 -2.61 -15.95 57.31
N VAL A 309 -1.34 -15.63 57.59
CA VAL A 309 -0.50 -14.79 56.71
C VAL A 309 -0.23 -15.49 55.38
N LEU A 310 0.12 -16.79 55.40
CA LEU A 310 0.34 -17.59 54.19
C LEU A 310 -0.94 -17.74 53.35
N ALA A 311 -2.08 -18.01 53.99
CA ALA A 311 -3.37 -18.12 53.32
C ALA A 311 -3.79 -16.79 52.66
N SER A 312 -3.49 -15.66 53.30
CA SER A 312 -3.83 -14.33 52.78
C SER A 312 -2.94 -13.92 51.59
N GLY A 313 -1.64 -14.21 51.65
CA GLY A 313 -0.75 -14.03 50.49
C GLY A 313 -1.22 -14.83 49.28
N ALA A 314 -1.63 -16.09 49.49
CA ALA A 314 -2.21 -16.92 48.43
C ALA A 314 -3.56 -16.37 47.92
N ALA A 315 -4.42 -15.85 48.80
CA ALA A 315 -5.71 -15.25 48.43
C ALA A 315 -5.56 -13.98 47.56
N ILE A 316 -4.49 -13.21 47.75
CA ILE A 316 -4.16 -12.03 46.93
C ILE A 316 -3.51 -12.45 45.60
N GLY A 317 -2.56 -13.39 45.63
CA GLY A 317 -1.79 -13.79 44.45
C GLY A 317 -2.52 -14.73 43.47
N ALA A 318 -3.29 -15.71 43.96
CA ALA A 318 -3.93 -16.72 43.12
C ALA A 318 -4.91 -16.13 42.08
N PRO A 319 -5.76 -15.12 42.41
CA PRO A 319 -6.59 -14.46 41.40
C PRO A 319 -5.78 -13.81 40.28
N LEU A 320 -4.62 -13.22 40.60
CA LEU A 320 -3.76 -12.55 39.62
C LEU A 320 -3.14 -13.52 38.61
N ALA A 321 -2.98 -14.80 38.96
CA ALA A 321 -2.57 -15.83 38.01
C ALA A 321 -3.63 -16.07 36.90
N LEU A 322 -4.90 -15.74 37.16
CA LEU A 322 -6.03 -15.91 36.24
C LEU A 322 -6.35 -14.64 35.43
N VAL A 323 -5.56 -13.57 35.58
CA VAL A 323 -5.83 -12.26 34.99
C VAL A 323 -5.90 -12.28 33.46
N TRP A 324 -5.25 -13.25 32.80
CA TRP A 324 -5.29 -13.44 31.35
C TRP A 324 -6.63 -13.93 30.80
N TRP A 325 -7.44 -14.57 31.65
CA TRP A 325 -8.70 -15.19 31.24
C TRP A 325 -9.88 -14.31 31.65
N ARG A 326 -9.78 -13.70 32.82
CA ARG A 326 -10.82 -12.87 33.44
C ARG A 326 -10.14 -11.71 34.18
N PRO A 327 -9.67 -10.67 33.48
CA PRO A 327 -8.86 -9.59 34.07
C PRO A 327 -9.61 -8.83 35.17
N LEU A 328 -10.86 -8.41 34.92
CA LEU A 328 -11.65 -7.65 35.89
C LEU A 328 -12.02 -8.48 37.14
N PRO A 329 -12.56 -9.72 37.05
CA PRO A 329 -12.84 -10.55 38.23
C PRO A 329 -11.59 -10.92 39.03
N ALA A 330 -10.46 -11.16 38.36
CA ALA A 330 -9.19 -11.44 39.00
C ALA A 330 -8.71 -10.25 39.85
N VAL A 331 -8.71 -9.06 39.25
CA VAL A 331 -8.31 -7.82 39.93
C VAL A 331 -9.28 -7.47 41.07
N ALA A 332 -10.59 -7.59 40.87
CA ALA A 332 -11.58 -7.34 41.91
C ALA A 332 -11.39 -8.28 43.12
N THR A 333 -11.21 -9.58 42.88
CA THR A 333 -10.98 -10.57 43.93
C THR A 333 -9.68 -10.30 44.69
N ALA A 334 -8.60 -9.95 43.97
CA ALA A 334 -7.32 -9.62 44.59
C ALA A 334 -7.42 -8.37 45.48
N TRP A 335 -8.13 -7.33 45.04
CA TRP A 335 -8.37 -6.13 45.85
C TRP A 335 -9.26 -6.39 47.06
N CYS A 336 -10.30 -7.22 46.93
CA CYS A 336 -11.10 -7.64 48.09
C CYS A 336 -10.25 -8.39 49.12
N ALA A 337 -9.41 -9.34 48.67
CA ALA A 337 -8.50 -10.07 49.55
C ALA A 337 -7.48 -9.15 50.23
N ALA A 338 -6.94 -8.18 49.48
CA ALA A 338 -6.01 -7.18 50.00
C ALA A 338 -6.67 -6.27 51.04
N ALA A 339 -7.91 -5.82 50.82
CA ALA A 339 -8.65 -5.01 51.79
C ALA A 339 -8.91 -5.79 53.10
N VAL A 340 -9.36 -7.04 53.00
CA VAL A 340 -9.56 -7.92 54.16
C VAL A 340 -8.26 -8.11 54.94
N PHE A 341 -7.15 -8.37 54.23
CA PHE A 341 -5.83 -8.49 54.85
C PHE A 341 -5.39 -7.20 55.54
N SER A 342 -5.56 -6.05 54.88
CA SER A 342 -5.18 -4.73 55.42
C SER A 342 -5.85 -4.42 56.76
N HIS A 343 -7.13 -4.80 56.89
CA HIS A 343 -7.92 -4.55 58.09
C HIS A 343 -7.74 -5.58 59.21
N LEU A 344 -7.45 -6.85 58.88
CA LEU A 344 -7.42 -7.95 59.86
C LEU A 344 -6.02 -8.37 60.29
N VAL A 345 -5.00 -8.14 59.46
CA VAL A 345 -3.66 -8.68 59.68
C VAL A 345 -2.63 -7.58 59.81
N ALA A 346 -2.42 -6.82 58.74
CA ALA A 346 -1.42 -5.76 58.70
C ALA A 346 -1.75 -4.75 57.59
N PRO A 347 -1.59 -3.44 57.84
CA PRO A 347 -1.87 -2.42 56.83
C PRO A 347 -0.98 -2.61 55.60
N LEU A 348 -1.59 -2.72 54.43
CA LEU A 348 -0.89 -2.79 53.13
C LEU A 348 -0.60 -1.39 52.55
N GLY A 349 -1.22 -0.35 53.09
CA GLY A 349 -0.94 1.03 52.72
C GLY A 349 0.52 1.38 52.99
N GLY A 350 1.23 1.86 51.97
CA GLY A 350 2.64 2.26 52.09
C GLY A 350 3.68 1.14 52.02
N THR A 351 3.30 -0.13 51.86
CA THR A 351 4.26 -1.25 51.68
C THR A 351 4.66 -1.47 50.21
N LEU A 352 5.78 -2.17 49.96
CA LEU A 352 6.22 -2.47 48.58
C LEU A 352 5.24 -3.43 47.91
N SER A 353 4.66 -4.38 48.65
CA SER A 353 3.69 -5.32 48.10
C SER A 353 2.36 -4.64 47.74
N GLY A 354 1.90 -3.71 48.57
CA GLY A 354 0.73 -2.87 48.27
C GLY A 354 0.94 -2.01 47.02
N ALA A 355 2.10 -1.36 46.92
CA ALA A 355 2.47 -0.61 45.72
C ALA A 355 2.58 -1.50 44.47
N ALA A 356 3.22 -2.67 44.58
CA ALA A 356 3.33 -3.63 43.48
C ALA A 356 1.96 -4.15 43.00
N LEU A 357 1.02 -4.39 43.92
CA LEU A 357 -0.36 -4.76 43.60
C LEU A 357 -1.07 -3.65 42.83
N THR A 358 -0.95 -2.39 43.27
CA THR A 358 -1.53 -1.23 42.59
C THR A 358 -1.00 -1.07 41.17
N LEU A 359 0.33 -1.05 41.02
CA LEU A 359 1.00 -0.84 39.73
C LEU A 359 0.65 -1.95 38.73
N SER A 360 0.72 -3.21 39.19
CA SER A 360 0.50 -4.38 38.33
C SER A 360 -0.96 -4.54 37.92
N THR A 361 -1.91 -4.38 38.85
CA THR A 361 -3.34 -4.58 38.53
C THR A 361 -3.89 -3.51 37.61
N ALA A 362 -3.58 -2.23 37.87
CA ALA A 362 -4.02 -1.12 37.01
C ALA A 362 -3.48 -1.25 35.59
N PHE A 363 -2.20 -1.62 35.45
CA PHE A 363 -1.58 -1.85 34.15
C PHE A 363 -2.17 -3.05 33.41
N VAL A 364 -2.29 -4.20 34.07
CA VAL A 364 -2.69 -5.46 33.43
C VAL A 364 -4.16 -5.42 32.99
N VAL A 365 -5.06 -4.90 33.82
CA VAL A 365 -6.48 -4.76 33.45
C VAL A 365 -6.65 -3.86 32.23
N ALA A 366 -5.85 -2.80 32.14
CA ALA A 366 -5.87 -1.88 31.00
C ALA A 366 -5.23 -2.48 29.75
N ALA A 367 -4.14 -3.24 29.90
CA ALA A 367 -3.42 -3.87 28.80
C ALA A 367 -4.17 -5.03 28.14
N LEU A 368 -4.97 -5.77 28.92
CA LEU A 368 -5.61 -7.01 28.48
C LEU A 368 -7.11 -6.89 28.17
N SER A 369 -7.74 -5.77 28.52
CA SER A 369 -9.20 -5.63 28.41
C SER A 369 -9.64 -4.64 27.33
N SER A 370 -10.89 -4.74 26.92
CA SER A 370 -11.54 -3.73 26.08
C SER A 370 -11.71 -2.41 26.85
N ARG A 371 -11.85 -1.29 26.14
CA ARG A 371 -12.03 0.06 26.73
C ARG A 371 -13.07 0.13 27.87
N PRO A 372 -14.31 -0.38 27.74
CA PRO A 372 -15.29 -0.31 28.83
C PRO A 372 -14.86 -1.14 30.05
N THR A 373 -14.27 -2.31 29.85
CA THR A 373 -13.77 -3.16 30.94
C THR A 373 -12.53 -2.57 31.60
N ALA A 374 -11.65 -1.90 30.84
CA ALA A 374 -10.52 -1.16 31.36
C ALA A 374 -10.98 -0.02 32.27
N LEU A 375 -12.01 0.74 31.88
CA LEU A 375 -12.58 1.81 32.72
C LEU A 375 -13.21 1.27 34.02
N ALA A 376 -13.94 0.16 33.94
CA ALA A 376 -14.46 -0.51 35.13
C ALA A 376 -13.32 -0.98 36.06
N GLY A 377 -12.23 -1.46 35.47
CA GLY A 377 -11.05 -1.87 36.21
C GLY A 377 -10.27 -0.71 36.83
N LEU A 378 -10.24 0.46 36.20
CA LEU A 378 -9.72 1.70 36.80
C LEU A 378 -10.49 2.04 38.08
N ALA A 379 -11.82 2.05 38.01
CA ALA A 379 -12.68 2.28 39.18
C ALA A 379 -12.47 1.21 40.27
N THR A 380 -12.27 -0.05 39.87
CA THR A 380 -11.99 -1.16 40.79
C THR A 380 -10.67 -0.96 41.53
N CYS A 381 -9.59 -0.60 40.82
CA CYS A 381 -8.29 -0.34 41.45
C CYS A 381 -8.35 0.88 42.39
N TRP A 382 -9.05 1.95 41.98
CA TRP A 382 -9.22 3.14 42.82
C TRP A 382 -10.01 2.83 44.11
N LEU A 383 -11.11 2.09 44.00
CA LEU A 383 -11.89 1.66 45.17
C LEU A 383 -11.09 0.71 46.06
N GLY A 384 -10.35 -0.23 45.47
CA GLY A 384 -9.49 -1.17 46.19
C GLY A 384 -8.41 -0.47 47.02
N GLN A 385 -7.71 0.51 46.45
CA GLN A 385 -6.76 1.34 47.21
C GLN A 385 -7.45 2.07 48.37
N ARG A 386 -8.67 2.57 48.16
CA ARG A 386 -9.38 3.31 49.21
C ARG A 386 -9.80 2.44 50.38
N LEU A 387 -10.10 1.18 50.12
CA LEU A 387 -10.38 0.19 51.17
C LEU A 387 -9.12 -0.26 51.91
N VAL A 388 -7.95 -0.27 51.27
CA VAL A 388 -6.69 -0.63 51.93
C VAL A 388 -6.21 0.43 52.93
N GLY A 389 -6.66 1.68 52.78
CA GLY A 389 -6.41 2.77 53.72
C GLY A 389 -5.04 3.41 53.53
N THR A 390 -4.94 4.33 52.57
CA THR A 390 -3.72 5.10 52.28
C THR A 390 -3.87 6.56 52.70
N ASP A 391 -2.75 7.17 53.12
CA ASP A 391 -2.70 8.54 53.67
C ASP A 391 -2.74 9.63 52.58
N ASP A 392 -2.40 9.32 51.32
CA ASP A 392 -2.42 10.26 50.19
C ASP A 392 -3.35 9.78 49.05
N PRO A 393 -4.65 10.17 49.07
CA PRO A 393 -5.61 9.73 48.06
C PRO A 393 -5.36 10.34 46.67
N ILE A 394 -4.64 11.46 46.58
CA ILE A 394 -4.42 12.17 45.31
C ILE A 394 -3.22 11.54 44.58
N GLY A 395 -2.10 11.33 45.26
CA GLY A 395 -0.92 10.67 44.69
C GLY A 395 -1.22 9.24 44.23
N ASP A 396 -2.02 8.50 45.02
CA ASP A 396 -2.46 7.15 44.68
C ASP A 396 -3.34 7.08 43.43
N ALA A 397 -4.34 7.98 43.34
CA ALA A 397 -5.20 8.07 42.17
C ALA A 397 -4.39 8.39 40.90
N ALA A 398 -3.37 9.24 41.03
CA ALA A 398 -2.44 9.54 39.96
C ALA A 398 -1.61 8.30 39.56
N ILE A 399 -1.03 7.55 40.49
CA ILE A 399 -0.27 6.33 40.19
C ILE A 399 -1.14 5.29 39.47
N VAL A 400 -2.37 5.06 39.95
CA VAL A 400 -3.33 4.16 39.32
C VAL A 400 -3.65 4.61 37.90
N LEU A 401 -3.91 5.91 37.70
CA LEU A 401 -4.17 6.47 36.38
C LEU A 401 -2.97 6.33 35.45
N ALA A 402 -1.73 6.50 35.94
CA ALA A 402 -0.51 6.26 35.16
C ALA A 402 -0.43 4.83 34.66
N CYS A 403 -0.48 3.86 35.57
CA CYS A 403 -0.36 2.46 35.21
C CYS A 403 -1.47 2.04 34.26
N TRP A 404 -2.69 2.51 34.51
CA TRP A 404 -3.83 2.27 33.63
C TRP A 404 -3.62 2.86 32.22
N VAL A 405 -3.18 4.11 32.11
CA VAL A 405 -2.88 4.72 30.80
C VAL A 405 -1.73 3.98 30.11
N GLY A 406 -0.70 3.55 30.84
CA GLY A 406 0.39 2.73 30.30
C GLY A 406 -0.09 1.39 29.73
N GLY A 407 -1.02 0.73 30.43
CA GLY A 407 -1.66 -0.49 29.93
C GLY A 407 -2.55 -0.23 28.71
N MET A 408 -3.33 0.84 28.71
CA MET A 408 -4.14 1.27 27.56
C MET A 408 -3.26 1.50 26.32
N VAL A 409 -2.11 2.16 26.49
CA VAL A 409 -1.13 2.36 25.41
C VAL A 409 -0.65 1.02 24.84
N LEU A 410 -0.33 0.04 25.70
CA LEU A 410 0.10 -1.28 25.25
C LEU A 410 -1.02 -2.04 24.52
N SER A 411 -2.25 -1.96 25.04
CA SER A 411 -3.44 -2.55 24.40
C SER A 411 -3.64 -1.98 23.00
N GLU A 412 -3.59 -0.65 22.85
CA GLU A 412 -3.73 0.01 21.55
C GLU A 412 -2.61 -0.32 20.57
N VAL A 413 -1.36 -0.40 21.02
CA VAL A 413 -0.24 -0.83 20.16
C VAL A 413 -0.44 -2.28 19.71
N SER A 414 -0.94 -3.14 20.60
CA SER A 414 -1.21 -4.54 20.29
C SER A 414 -2.36 -4.68 19.28
N GLU A 415 -3.47 -3.96 19.47
CA GLU A 415 -4.58 -3.88 18.51
C GLU A 415 -4.09 -3.38 17.14
N LEU A 416 -3.21 -2.36 17.12
CA LEU A 416 -2.66 -1.82 15.89
C LEU A 416 -1.85 -2.88 15.12
N VAL A 417 -0.99 -3.63 15.82
CA VAL A 417 -0.17 -4.69 15.20
C VAL A 417 -1.06 -5.81 14.65
N GLU A 418 -2.12 -6.18 15.36
CA GLU A 418 -3.08 -7.18 14.88
C GLU A 418 -3.87 -6.69 13.66
N GLN A 419 -4.30 -5.43 13.66
CA GLN A 419 -4.96 -4.80 12.51
C GLN A 419 -4.05 -4.75 11.27
N GLU A 420 -2.76 -4.41 11.45
CA GLU A 420 -1.79 -4.44 10.35
C GLU A 420 -1.63 -5.83 9.75
N ARG A 421 -1.57 -6.86 10.59
CA ARG A 421 -1.50 -8.24 10.12
C ARG A 421 -2.76 -8.65 9.38
N ALA A 422 -3.94 -8.29 9.89
CA ALA A 422 -5.21 -8.57 9.23
C ALA A 422 -5.31 -7.87 7.86
N ASN A 423 -4.90 -6.60 7.78
CA ASN A 423 -4.86 -5.87 6.52
C ASN A 423 -3.86 -6.48 5.54
N ASN A 424 -2.65 -6.82 5.97
CA ASN A 424 -1.66 -7.46 5.10
C ASN A 424 -2.17 -8.81 4.54
N ARG A 425 -2.93 -9.57 5.33
CA ARG A 425 -3.59 -10.81 4.84
C ARG A 425 -4.62 -10.51 3.75
N LEU A 426 -5.53 -9.56 4.01
CA LEU A 426 -6.54 -9.15 3.02
C LEU A 426 -5.91 -8.64 1.72
N LEU A 427 -4.78 -7.93 1.82
CA LEU A 427 -4.06 -7.43 0.65
C LEU A 427 -3.41 -8.56 -0.16
N ALA A 428 -2.77 -9.52 0.50
CA ALA A 428 -2.20 -10.69 -0.15
C ALA A 428 -3.27 -11.54 -0.86
N ASP A 429 -4.44 -11.71 -0.24
CA ASP A 429 -5.57 -12.42 -0.86
C ASP A 429 -6.11 -11.65 -2.08
N GLN A 430 -6.23 -10.33 -1.98
CA GLN A 430 -6.68 -9.47 -3.08
C GLN A 430 -5.70 -9.47 -4.26
N GLU A 431 -4.39 -9.49 -4.01
CA GLU A 431 -3.36 -9.58 -5.04
C GLU A 431 -3.49 -10.86 -5.86
N GLY A 432 -3.66 -12.01 -5.20
CA GLY A 432 -3.85 -13.30 -5.87
C GLY A 432 -5.11 -13.31 -6.74
N VAL A 433 -6.23 -12.81 -6.20
CA VAL A 433 -7.50 -12.74 -6.93
C VAL A 433 -7.43 -11.77 -8.11
N ALA A 434 -6.79 -10.61 -7.96
CA ALA A 434 -6.65 -9.62 -9.03
C ALA A 434 -5.77 -10.16 -10.18
N ALA A 435 -4.65 -10.82 -9.86
CA ALA A 435 -3.79 -11.44 -10.86
C ALA A 435 -4.52 -12.55 -11.63
N GLN A 436 -5.28 -13.41 -10.95
CA GLN A 436 -6.08 -14.45 -11.59
C GLN A 436 -7.18 -13.87 -12.50
N ARG A 437 -7.87 -12.81 -12.04
CA ARG A 437 -8.87 -12.11 -12.86
C ARG A 437 -8.27 -11.53 -14.13
N ALA A 438 -7.13 -10.86 -14.03
CA ALA A 438 -6.44 -10.29 -15.19
C ALA A 438 -6.06 -11.37 -16.23
N VAL A 439 -5.61 -12.54 -15.76
CA VAL A 439 -5.33 -13.69 -16.64
C VAL A 439 -6.60 -14.18 -17.34
N VAL A 440 -7.72 -14.34 -16.63
CA VAL A 440 -8.99 -14.78 -17.22
C VAL A 440 -9.54 -13.76 -18.22
N GLU A 441 -9.49 -12.47 -17.89
CA GLU A 441 -9.92 -11.40 -18.78
C GLU A 441 -9.09 -11.37 -20.07
N GLU A 442 -7.77 -11.55 -19.98
CA GLU A 442 -6.91 -11.60 -21.16
C GLU A 442 -7.17 -12.87 -21.99
N ARG A 443 -7.39 -14.03 -21.37
CA ARG A 443 -7.80 -15.25 -22.09
C ARG A 443 -9.09 -15.05 -22.90
N LEU A 444 -10.10 -14.44 -22.30
CA LEU A 444 -11.38 -14.14 -22.96
C LEU A 444 -11.24 -13.07 -24.04
N ARG A 445 -10.32 -12.11 -23.87
CA ARG A 445 -9.98 -11.13 -24.89
C ARG A 445 -9.30 -11.80 -26.09
N LEU A 446 -8.30 -12.65 -25.85
CA LEU A 446 -7.57 -13.38 -26.89
C LEU A 446 -8.47 -14.37 -27.64
N ALA A 447 -9.34 -15.09 -26.93
CA ALA A 447 -10.32 -15.98 -27.53
C ALA A 447 -11.21 -15.24 -28.55
N ARG A 448 -11.70 -14.04 -28.20
CA ARG A 448 -12.46 -13.17 -29.10
C ARG A 448 -11.61 -12.65 -30.26
N GLU A 449 -10.42 -12.12 -29.98
CA GLU A 449 -9.50 -11.59 -31.01
C GLU A 449 -9.16 -12.65 -32.07
N ILE A 450 -8.88 -13.89 -31.64
CA ILE A 450 -8.62 -15.04 -32.51
C ILE A 450 -9.89 -15.45 -33.28
N HIS A 451 -11.03 -15.53 -32.60
CA HIS A 451 -12.30 -15.92 -33.24
C HIS A 451 -12.71 -14.94 -34.35
N ASP A 452 -12.64 -13.64 -34.06
CA ASP A 452 -13.10 -12.58 -34.97
C ASP A 452 -12.21 -12.47 -36.21
N HIS A 453 -10.88 -12.54 -36.06
CA HIS A 453 -9.97 -12.38 -37.20
C HIS A 453 -9.69 -13.71 -37.92
N ILE A 454 -9.31 -14.75 -37.19
CA ILE A 454 -8.87 -16.03 -37.77
C ILE A 454 -10.07 -16.91 -38.08
N GLY A 455 -11.03 -17.00 -37.15
CA GLY A 455 -12.25 -17.76 -37.36
C GLY A 455 -13.06 -17.27 -38.56
N HIS A 456 -13.17 -15.95 -38.76
CA HIS A 456 -13.81 -15.36 -39.94
C HIS A 456 -13.08 -15.72 -41.23
N SER A 457 -11.76 -15.49 -41.28
CA SER A 457 -10.92 -15.78 -42.46
C SER A 457 -11.01 -17.26 -42.89
N LEU A 458 -10.95 -18.17 -41.92
CA LEU A 458 -11.09 -19.62 -42.17
C LEU A 458 -12.49 -20.01 -42.63
N THR A 459 -13.53 -19.34 -42.12
CA THR A 459 -14.91 -19.57 -42.54
C THR A 459 -15.12 -19.15 -43.99
N VAL A 460 -14.60 -17.98 -44.39
CA VAL A 460 -14.63 -17.49 -45.77
C VAL A 460 -13.87 -18.46 -46.68
N ALA A 461 -12.66 -18.87 -46.29
CA ALA A 461 -11.85 -19.84 -47.03
C ALA A 461 -12.59 -21.17 -47.26
N ALA A 462 -13.20 -21.74 -46.21
CA ALA A 462 -13.94 -23.00 -46.33
C ALA A 462 -15.18 -22.89 -47.22
N LEU A 463 -15.93 -21.77 -47.12
CA LEU A 463 -17.11 -21.52 -47.96
C LEU A 463 -16.73 -21.36 -49.45
N GLN A 464 -15.69 -20.57 -49.74
CA GLN A 464 -15.23 -20.32 -51.10
C GLN A 464 -14.61 -21.57 -51.75
N ALA A 465 -13.83 -22.36 -50.99
CA ALA A 465 -13.33 -23.65 -51.46
C ALA A 465 -14.48 -24.62 -51.83
N GLY A 466 -15.54 -24.66 -51.02
CA GLY A 466 -16.73 -25.46 -51.33
C GLY A 466 -17.58 -24.92 -52.48
N ALA A 467 -17.52 -23.62 -52.77
CA ALA A 467 -18.10 -23.04 -53.98
C ALA A 467 -17.28 -23.46 -55.22
N ALA A 468 -15.95 -23.34 -55.16
CA ALA A 468 -15.04 -23.77 -56.22
C ALA A 468 -15.22 -25.26 -56.57
N ARG A 469 -15.34 -26.13 -55.55
CA ARG A 469 -15.61 -27.57 -55.75
C ARG A 469 -16.90 -27.84 -56.51
N ARG A 470 -17.97 -27.08 -56.23
CA ARG A 470 -19.28 -27.25 -56.88
C ARG A 470 -19.32 -26.71 -58.32
N LEU A 471 -18.57 -25.64 -58.58
CA LEU A 471 -18.43 -25.07 -59.92
C LEU A 471 -17.62 -25.99 -60.84
N GLY A 472 -16.61 -26.69 -60.31
CA GLY A 472 -15.91 -27.78 -60.98
C GLY A 472 -15.45 -27.43 -62.40
N THR A 473 -15.70 -28.33 -63.35
CA THR A 473 -15.44 -28.10 -64.80
C THR A 473 -16.55 -27.32 -65.50
N ALA A 474 -17.69 -27.09 -64.84
CA ALA A 474 -18.84 -26.42 -65.43
C ALA A 474 -18.62 -24.90 -65.59
N ASP A 475 -17.89 -24.28 -64.66
CA ASP A 475 -17.48 -22.88 -64.74
C ASP A 475 -16.07 -22.68 -64.14
N PRO A 476 -15.02 -22.99 -64.92
CA PRO A 476 -13.64 -22.97 -64.43
C PRO A 476 -13.16 -21.55 -64.08
N GLU A 477 -13.69 -20.51 -64.73
CA GLU A 477 -13.35 -19.12 -64.42
C GLU A 477 -13.87 -18.70 -63.05
N ARG A 478 -15.16 -18.99 -62.74
CA ARG A 478 -15.70 -18.72 -61.41
C ARG A 478 -15.06 -19.59 -60.32
N ALA A 479 -14.69 -20.83 -60.64
CA ALA A 479 -13.96 -21.69 -59.70
C ALA A 479 -12.59 -21.10 -59.33
N ARG A 480 -11.82 -20.60 -60.32
CA ARG A 480 -10.54 -19.91 -60.07
C ARG A 480 -10.71 -18.61 -59.28
N ALA A 481 -11.77 -17.84 -59.53
CA ALA A 481 -12.06 -16.63 -58.75
C ALA A 481 -12.38 -16.95 -57.27
N ALA A 482 -13.11 -18.03 -57.01
CA ALA A 482 -13.36 -18.50 -55.65
C ALA A 482 -12.06 -18.93 -54.95
N LEU A 483 -11.17 -19.67 -55.63
CA LEU A 483 -9.85 -20.04 -55.08
C LEU A 483 -8.95 -18.83 -54.79
N ARG A 484 -8.97 -17.79 -55.64
CA ARG A 484 -8.28 -16.52 -55.34
C ARG A 484 -8.80 -15.86 -54.04
N THR A 485 -10.10 -15.96 -53.78
CA THR A 485 -10.70 -15.47 -52.53
C THR A 485 -10.24 -16.29 -51.32
N VAL A 486 -10.05 -17.61 -51.48
CA VAL A 486 -9.44 -18.46 -50.44
C VAL A 486 -8.02 -18.02 -50.12
N ALA A 487 -7.18 -17.81 -51.14
CA ALA A 487 -5.81 -17.36 -50.96
C ALA A 487 -5.76 -15.98 -50.27
N ALA A 488 -6.62 -15.05 -50.67
CA ALA A 488 -6.72 -13.73 -50.05
C ALA A 488 -7.12 -13.82 -48.56
N ALA A 489 -8.14 -14.60 -48.21
CA ALA A 489 -8.57 -14.80 -46.83
C ALA A 489 -7.47 -15.48 -45.97
N ALA A 490 -6.75 -16.45 -46.53
CA ALA A 490 -5.64 -17.10 -45.83
C ALA A 490 -4.48 -16.13 -45.56
N ARG A 491 -4.14 -15.28 -46.54
CA ARG A 491 -3.11 -14.23 -46.41
C ARG A 491 -3.52 -13.14 -45.42
N GLU A 492 -4.79 -12.77 -45.37
CA GLU A 492 -5.33 -11.85 -44.37
C GLU A 492 -5.14 -12.40 -42.94
N GLY A 493 -5.47 -13.69 -42.72
CA GLY A 493 -5.19 -14.36 -41.45
C GLY A 493 -3.71 -14.40 -41.07
N LEU A 494 -2.81 -14.60 -42.05
CA LEU A 494 -1.36 -14.59 -41.83
C LEU A 494 -0.85 -13.22 -41.37
N VAL A 495 -1.34 -12.15 -41.96
CA VAL A 495 -0.96 -10.77 -41.63
C VAL A 495 -1.32 -10.41 -40.19
N VAL A 496 -2.41 -10.99 -39.65
CA VAL A 496 -2.82 -10.80 -38.25
C VAL A 496 -1.89 -11.56 -37.30
N LEU A 497 -1.48 -12.78 -37.66
CA LEU A 497 -0.69 -13.66 -36.79
C LEU A 497 0.82 -13.38 -36.79
N ASP A 498 1.35 -12.98 -37.93
CA ASP A 498 2.74 -12.63 -38.13
C ASP A 498 2.86 -11.39 -39.03
N PRO A 499 2.97 -10.20 -38.42
CA PRO A 499 3.25 -8.97 -39.13
C PRO A 499 4.53 -9.04 -39.98
N ASN A 500 5.47 -9.95 -39.70
CA ASN A 500 6.71 -10.11 -40.46
C ASN A 500 6.55 -10.97 -41.73
N THR A 501 5.45 -11.73 -41.86
CA THR A 501 5.15 -12.49 -43.09
C THR A 501 4.77 -11.56 -44.26
N SER A 502 4.55 -10.26 -43.98
CA SER A 502 4.22 -9.21 -44.97
C SER A 502 5.41 -8.73 -45.82
N ALA A 503 6.36 -9.58 -46.20
CA ALA A 503 7.48 -9.15 -47.06
C ALA A 503 7.31 -9.49 -48.55
N ASP A 504 6.19 -10.12 -48.95
CA ASP A 504 5.93 -10.45 -50.36
C ASP A 504 5.17 -9.32 -51.07
N LEU A 505 5.91 -8.28 -51.46
CA LEU A 505 5.35 -7.17 -52.24
C LEU A 505 4.93 -7.62 -53.65
N GLU A 506 5.65 -8.59 -54.24
CA GLU A 506 5.40 -9.05 -55.59
C GLU A 506 4.07 -9.80 -55.69
N GLY A 507 3.78 -10.69 -54.72
CA GLY A 507 2.49 -11.35 -54.62
C GLY A 507 1.32 -10.41 -54.37
N LEU A 508 1.52 -9.30 -53.65
CA LEU A 508 0.51 -8.26 -53.44
C LEU A 508 0.19 -7.50 -54.74
N LEU A 509 1.21 -7.17 -55.54
CA LEU A 509 1.03 -6.52 -56.83
C LEU A 509 0.31 -7.43 -57.82
N GLU A 510 0.64 -8.72 -57.84
CA GLU A 510 -0.01 -9.68 -58.72
C GLU A 510 -1.49 -9.87 -58.38
N LEU A 511 -1.82 -9.94 -57.08
CA LEU A 511 -3.22 -9.96 -56.61
C LEU A 511 -4.01 -8.74 -57.09
N THR A 512 -3.41 -7.55 -57.04
CA THR A 512 -4.07 -6.30 -57.46
C THR A 512 -4.18 -6.17 -58.97
N ARG A 513 -3.21 -6.67 -59.75
CA ARG A 513 -3.35 -6.82 -61.20
C ARG A 513 -4.52 -7.73 -61.56
N THR A 514 -4.62 -8.88 -60.88
CA THR A 514 -5.72 -9.83 -61.10
C THR A 514 -7.08 -9.29 -60.67
N ALA A 515 -7.11 -8.27 -59.80
CA ALA A 515 -8.31 -7.53 -59.41
C ALA A 515 -8.69 -6.40 -60.39
N GLY A 516 -7.92 -6.20 -61.47
CA GLY A 516 -8.24 -5.27 -62.56
C GLY A 516 -7.49 -3.93 -62.53
N LEU A 517 -6.48 -3.75 -61.67
CA LEU A 517 -5.60 -2.58 -61.72
C LEU A 517 -4.46 -2.77 -62.72
N ALA A 518 -4.18 -1.74 -63.51
CA ALA A 518 -2.95 -1.68 -64.31
C ALA A 518 -1.81 -1.13 -63.42
N VAL A 519 -0.96 -2.02 -62.92
CA VAL A 519 0.11 -1.69 -61.95
C VAL A 519 1.50 -1.86 -62.56
N ASP A 520 2.23 -0.76 -62.70
CA ASP A 520 3.65 -0.70 -63.02
C ASP A 520 4.46 -0.59 -61.71
N ALA A 521 5.46 -1.46 -61.53
CA ALA A 521 6.22 -1.51 -60.27
C ALA A 521 7.73 -1.53 -60.49
N GLU A 522 8.45 -0.75 -59.70
CA GLU A 522 9.90 -0.76 -59.56
C GLU A 522 10.24 -1.07 -58.10
N LEU A 523 10.72 -2.29 -57.83
CA LEU A 523 10.98 -2.77 -56.48
C LEU A 523 12.47 -2.97 -56.25
N ALA A 524 13.00 -2.39 -55.18
CA ALA A 524 14.32 -2.69 -54.65
C ALA A 524 14.30 -3.96 -53.79
N ASP A 525 15.42 -4.69 -53.76
CA ASP A 525 15.61 -5.83 -52.86
C ASP A 525 15.71 -5.36 -51.40
N LEU A 526 14.73 -5.73 -50.58
CA LEU A 526 14.65 -5.35 -49.17
C LEU A 526 15.32 -6.36 -48.22
N ALA A 527 16.12 -7.31 -48.72
CA ALA A 527 16.82 -8.29 -47.89
C ALA A 527 17.68 -7.67 -46.77
N GLY A 528 18.26 -6.49 -47.02
CA GLY A 528 19.05 -5.72 -46.04
C GLY A 528 18.26 -4.88 -45.04
N VAL A 529 16.93 -4.81 -45.17
CA VAL A 529 16.07 -3.92 -44.37
C VAL A 529 15.52 -4.65 -43.14
N GLY A 530 15.47 -3.95 -42.01
CA GLY A 530 14.89 -4.47 -40.76
C GLY A 530 13.44 -4.96 -40.96
N PRO A 531 13.02 -6.05 -40.27
CA PRO A 531 11.70 -6.64 -40.43
C PRO A 531 10.55 -5.66 -40.12
N GLY A 532 10.74 -4.76 -39.14
CA GLY A 532 9.77 -3.72 -38.82
C GLY A 532 9.52 -2.75 -39.99
N ALA A 533 10.58 -2.27 -40.64
CA ALA A 533 10.47 -1.39 -41.81
C ALA A 533 9.85 -2.13 -43.02
N ARG A 534 10.24 -3.39 -43.28
CA ARG A 534 9.62 -4.21 -44.34
C ARG A 534 8.11 -4.37 -44.18
N GLY A 535 7.63 -4.63 -42.96
CA GLY A 535 6.20 -4.76 -42.71
C GLY A 535 5.43 -3.44 -42.88
N VAL A 536 6.03 -2.30 -42.54
CA VAL A 536 5.43 -0.98 -42.78
C VAL A 536 5.39 -0.65 -44.29
N VAL A 537 6.43 -0.98 -45.05
CA VAL A 537 6.46 -0.84 -46.52
C VAL A 537 5.31 -1.61 -47.16
N HIS A 538 5.14 -2.90 -46.84
CA HIS A 538 4.07 -3.71 -47.40
C HIS A 538 2.69 -3.21 -47.04
N ARG A 539 2.44 -2.87 -45.77
CA ARG A 539 1.13 -2.38 -45.34
C ARG A 539 0.79 -1.03 -46.00
N LEU A 540 1.77 -0.15 -46.20
CA LEU A 540 1.58 1.09 -46.93
C LEU A 540 1.17 0.81 -48.38
N VAL A 541 1.90 -0.06 -49.08
CA VAL A 541 1.60 -0.42 -50.47
C VAL A 541 0.21 -1.08 -50.58
N GLN A 542 -0.13 -1.97 -49.66
CA GLN A 542 -1.43 -2.65 -49.60
C GLN A 542 -2.59 -1.68 -49.41
N GLU A 543 -2.50 -0.80 -48.43
CA GLU A 543 -3.54 0.19 -48.13
C GLU A 543 -3.68 1.20 -49.29
N ALA A 544 -2.55 1.62 -49.89
CA ALA A 544 -2.56 2.50 -51.05
C ALA A 544 -3.24 1.84 -52.26
N LEU A 545 -2.90 0.58 -52.59
CA LEU A 545 -3.53 -0.15 -53.70
C LEU A 545 -5.02 -0.40 -53.47
N THR A 546 -5.42 -0.66 -52.23
CA THR A 546 -6.83 -0.83 -51.84
C THR A 546 -7.60 0.48 -51.97
N ASN A 547 -6.98 1.61 -51.63
CA ASN A 547 -7.56 2.93 -51.83
C ASN A 547 -7.73 3.25 -53.32
N VAL A 548 -6.78 2.88 -54.19
CA VAL A 548 -6.96 3.05 -55.64
C VAL A 548 -8.12 2.19 -56.15
N LEU A 549 -8.20 0.91 -55.77
CA LEU A 549 -9.30 0.02 -56.16
C LEU A 549 -10.67 0.61 -55.80
N ARG A 550 -10.78 1.27 -54.65
CA ARG A 550 -12.04 1.84 -54.15
C ARG A 550 -12.37 3.21 -54.76
N HIS A 551 -11.36 4.09 -54.85
CA HIS A 551 -11.56 5.52 -55.10
C HIS A 551 -11.14 5.97 -56.51
N ALA A 552 -10.31 5.18 -57.21
CA ALA A 552 -9.83 5.51 -58.54
C ALA A 552 -9.89 4.33 -59.52
N PRO A 553 -11.10 3.79 -59.79
CA PRO A 553 -11.27 2.65 -60.70
C PRO A 553 -10.81 3.00 -62.13
N GLY A 554 -10.02 2.07 -62.71
CA GLY A 554 -9.44 2.18 -64.05
C GLY A 554 -8.22 3.12 -64.17
N ALA A 555 -7.75 3.69 -63.06
CA ALA A 555 -6.48 4.40 -63.04
C ALA A 555 -5.29 3.43 -63.19
N ARG A 556 -4.22 3.90 -63.87
CA ARG A 556 -2.92 3.23 -63.84
C ARG A 556 -2.20 3.58 -62.54
N VAL A 557 -1.53 2.61 -61.95
CA VAL A 557 -0.81 2.75 -60.67
C VAL A 557 0.68 2.53 -60.89
N GLY A 558 1.50 3.47 -60.42
CA GLY A 558 2.94 3.31 -60.29
C GLY A 558 3.32 3.03 -58.83
N VAL A 559 4.03 1.93 -58.58
CA VAL A 559 4.59 1.57 -57.27
C VAL A 559 6.12 1.63 -57.37
N VAL A 560 6.75 2.46 -56.55
CA VAL A 560 8.21 2.59 -56.49
C VAL A 560 8.67 2.32 -55.07
N VAL A 561 9.54 1.33 -54.91
CA VAL A 561 10.26 1.04 -53.67
C VAL A 561 11.74 1.11 -53.96
N ARG A 562 12.45 2.06 -53.34
CA ARG A 562 13.89 2.28 -53.56
C ARG A 562 14.64 2.31 -52.23
N LEU A 563 15.86 1.78 -52.26
CA LEU A 563 16.83 1.97 -51.19
C LEU A 563 17.63 3.23 -51.45
N GLU A 564 17.60 4.16 -50.50
CA GLU A 564 18.42 5.37 -50.47
C GLU A 564 19.40 5.30 -49.28
N ARG A 565 20.37 6.21 -49.22
CA ARG A 565 21.40 6.23 -48.16
C ARG A 565 20.80 6.34 -46.75
N ASP A 566 19.67 7.04 -46.64
CA ASP A 566 19.03 7.36 -45.35
C ASP A 566 17.82 6.47 -45.04
N GLY A 567 17.45 5.52 -45.93
CA GLY A 567 16.27 4.71 -45.72
C GLY A 567 15.66 4.02 -46.94
N VAL A 568 14.45 3.50 -46.76
CA VAL A 568 13.60 2.99 -47.82
C VAL A 568 12.59 4.07 -48.20
N VAL A 569 12.58 4.44 -49.47
CA VAL A 569 11.54 5.30 -50.06
C VAL A 569 10.48 4.43 -50.69
N VAL A 570 9.23 4.69 -50.33
CA VAL A 570 8.05 4.07 -50.94
C VAL A 570 7.16 5.16 -51.53
N ALA A 571 6.81 5.04 -52.80
CA ALA A 571 5.86 5.92 -53.47
C ALA A 571 4.83 5.08 -54.23
N VAL A 572 3.56 5.31 -53.95
CA VAL A 572 2.44 4.74 -54.71
C VAL A 572 1.66 5.90 -55.29
N SER A 573 1.54 5.93 -56.62
CA SER A 573 0.85 6.99 -57.35
C SER A 573 -0.14 6.41 -58.34
N ASN A 574 -1.26 7.07 -58.58
CA ASN A 574 -2.22 6.67 -59.62
C ASN A 574 -2.57 7.84 -60.54
N THR A 575 -2.95 7.54 -61.79
CA THR A 575 -3.48 8.54 -62.74
C THR A 575 -4.90 8.95 -62.37
N ALA A 576 -5.42 9.99 -63.04
CA ALA A 576 -6.82 10.39 -62.89
C ALA A 576 -7.77 9.19 -63.14
N PRO A 577 -8.84 9.06 -62.32
CA PRO A 577 -9.79 7.96 -62.44
C PRO A 577 -10.66 8.08 -63.68
N SER A 578 -10.98 6.94 -64.29
CA SER A 578 -11.83 6.85 -65.50
C SER A 578 -13.33 6.74 -65.20
N GLY A 579 -13.73 6.74 -63.92
CA GLY A 579 -15.12 6.70 -63.49
C GLY A 579 -15.30 7.19 -62.03
N PRO A 580 -16.53 7.45 -61.58
CA PRO A 580 -16.79 7.90 -60.21
C PRO A 580 -16.45 6.79 -59.21
N GLY A 581 -15.63 7.12 -58.20
CA GLY A 581 -15.24 6.20 -57.14
C GLY A 581 -16.42 5.79 -56.23
N SER A 582 -16.24 4.70 -55.50
CA SER A 582 -17.27 4.15 -54.60
C SER A 582 -17.30 4.88 -53.25
N GLY A 583 -18.05 5.99 -53.18
CA GLY A 583 -18.50 6.67 -51.95
C GLY A 583 -17.43 7.21 -50.97
N PRO A 584 -17.84 7.93 -49.90
CA PRO A 584 -16.90 8.44 -48.89
C PRO A 584 -16.31 7.30 -48.06
N GLY A 585 -14.98 7.18 -48.02
CA GLY A 585 -14.27 6.22 -47.16
C GLY A 585 -14.27 6.64 -45.69
N THR A 586 -13.96 5.70 -44.79
CA THR A 586 -13.94 5.93 -43.33
C THR A 586 -12.82 6.84 -42.83
N GLY A 587 -11.91 7.30 -43.70
CA GLY A 587 -10.78 8.20 -43.40
C GLY A 587 -9.63 7.57 -42.57
N ARG A 588 -9.86 6.42 -41.92
CA ARG A 588 -8.94 5.81 -40.94
C ARG A 588 -7.71 5.14 -41.54
N GLY A 589 -7.73 4.79 -42.82
CA GLY A 589 -6.66 4.04 -43.49
C GLY A 589 -5.32 4.78 -43.51
N LEU A 590 -5.34 6.04 -43.98
CA LEU A 590 -4.14 6.88 -44.11
C LEU A 590 -3.62 7.35 -42.73
N ASP A 591 -4.50 7.60 -41.76
CA ASP A 591 -4.08 7.90 -40.38
C ASP A 591 -3.34 6.72 -39.74
N GLY A 592 -3.83 5.50 -39.97
CA GLY A 592 -3.13 4.28 -39.54
C GLY A 592 -1.78 4.06 -40.23
N ILE A 593 -1.60 4.51 -41.48
CA ILE A 593 -0.28 4.54 -42.13
C ILE A 593 0.63 5.56 -41.43
N ARG A 594 0.13 6.77 -41.16
CA ARG A 594 0.92 7.83 -40.48
C ARG A 594 1.42 7.40 -39.11
N GLU A 595 0.57 6.82 -38.28
CA GLU A 595 0.97 6.32 -36.95
C GLU A 595 2.07 5.26 -37.04
N ARG A 596 1.95 4.32 -37.99
CA ARG A 596 2.94 3.25 -38.19
C ARG A 596 4.26 3.76 -38.76
N VAL A 597 4.22 4.68 -39.71
CA VAL A 597 5.44 5.31 -40.25
C VAL A 597 6.15 6.13 -39.16
N ALA A 598 5.39 6.89 -38.36
CA ALA A 598 5.93 7.65 -37.22
C ALA A 598 6.53 6.74 -36.13
N SER A 599 5.99 5.54 -35.92
CA SER A 599 6.51 4.56 -34.95
C SER A 599 7.94 4.08 -35.27
N LEU A 600 8.37 4.22 -36.53
CA LEU A 600 9.73 3.94 -36.99
C LEU A 600 10.56 5.21 -37.23
N ALA A 601 10.11 6.36 -36.71
CA ALA A 601 10.70 7.67 -36.96
C ALA A 601 10.78 8.02 -38.47
N GLY A 602 9.87 7.48 -39.28
CA GLY A 602 9.74 7.84 -40.70
C GLY A 602 8.78 9.00 -40.94
N GLU A 603 8.79 9.50 -42.17
CA GLU A 603 7.87 10.55 -42.64
C GLU A 603 6.96 10.02 -43.74
N VAL A 604 5.69 10.41 -43.73
CA VAL A 604 4.74 10.11 -44.81
C VAL A 604 3.98 11.35 -45.24
N ARG A 605 3.77 11.50 -46.55
CA ARG A 605 2.98 12.54 -47.18
C ARG A 605 2.04 11.92 -48.19
N TRP A 606 0.87 12.51 -48.36
CA TRP A 606 -0.06 12.12 -49.41
C TRP A 606 -0.84 13.32 -49.90
N GLY A 607 -1.29 13.27 -51.15
CA GLY A 607 -2.07 14.35 -51.74
C GLY A 607 -2.37 14.16 -53.22
N PRO A 608 -3.24 15.01 -53.78
CA PRO A 608 -3.52 15.03 -55.20
C PRO A 608 -2.29 15.47 -56.00
N ARG A 609 -2.10 14.87 -57.17
CA ARG A 609 -1.04 15.22 -58.12
C ARG A 609 -1.57 16.21 -59.18
N PRO A 610 -0.69 16.99 -59.84
CA PRO A 610 -1.09 17.97 -60.87
C PRO A 610 -1.78 17.34 -62.09
N ASP A 611 -1.55 16.05 -62.33
CA ASP A 611 -2.13 15.24 -63.40
C ASP A 611 -3.54 14.69 -63.07
N GLY A 612 -4.14 15.14 -61.95
CA GLY A 612 -5.43 14.67 -61.46
C GLY A 612 -5.36 13.32 -60.73
N GLY A 613 -4.16 12.80 -60.53
CA GLY A 613 -3.87 11.59 -59.75
C GLY A 613 -3.80 11.81 -58.24
N PHE A 614 -3.41 10.77 -57.52
CA PHE A 614 -3.11 10.84 -56.08
C PHE A 614 -1.81 10.11 -55.78
N GLU A 615 -1.05 10.60 -54.80
CA GLU A 615 0.21 9.98 -54.37
C GLU A 615 0.24 9.77 -52.86
N VAL A 616 0.79 8.63 -52.45
CA VAL A 616 1.23 8.36 -51.08
C VAL A 616 2.74 8.09 -51.13
N ARG A 617 3.53 8.92 -50.45
CA ARG A 617 4.98 8.81 -50.40
C ARG A 617 5.45 8.74 -48.95
N ALA A 618 6.25 7.73 -48.61
CA ALA A 618 6.89 7.58 -47.31
C ALA A 618 8.40 7.39 -47.40
N MET A 619 9.10 7.86 -46.38
CA MET A 619 10.51 7.62 -46.11
C MET A 619 10.62 6.91 -44.77
N LEU A 620 11.22 5.72 -44.76
CA LEU A 620 11.42 4.90 -43.56
C LEU A 620 12.93 4.73 -43.32
N PRO A 621 13.44 4.98 -42.11
CA PRO A 621 14.85 4.75 -41.81
C PRO A 621 15.22 3.28 -42.05
N ALA A 622 16.38 3.04 -42.64
CA ALA A 622 16.92 1.69 -42.81
C ALA A 622 17.47 1.21 -41.47
N VAL A 623 16.59 0.82 -40.54
CA VAL A 623 17.02 0.23 -39.27
C VAL A 623 17.59 -1.15 -39.58
N THR A 624 18.91 -1.20 -39.76
CA THR A 624 19.69 -2.44 -39.78
C THR A 624 19.64 -3.05 -38.38
N ARG A 625 19.54 -4.39 -38.31
CA ARG A 625 19.46 -5.19 -37.07
C ARG A 625 20.25 -4.56 -35.91
N GLU A 626 19.54 -4.05 -34.89
CA GLU A 626 20.15 -3.85 -33.58
C GLU A 626 20.38 -5.22 -32.93
N GLY A 627 21.62 -5.48 -32.51
CA GLY A 627 21.86 -6.32 -31.32
C GLY A 627 22.72 -7.58 -31.44
N VAL A 628 23.81 -7.62 -32.21
CA VAL A 628 24.97 -8.48 -31.85
C VAL A 628 26.24 -7.65 -32.04
N THR A 629 26.71 -7.07 -30.95
CA THR A 629 28.10 -6.64 -30.84
C THR A 629 28.94 -7.87 -30.48
N PRO A 630 30.10 -8.13 -31.12
CA PRO A 630 31.01 -9.20 -30.74
C PRO A 630 31.67 -8.97 -29.37
#